data_AF-A0A933BE41-F1
#
_entry.id   AF-A0A933BE41-F1
#
_cell.length_a   1.000
_cell.length_b   1.000
_cell.length_c   1.000
_cell.angle_alpha   90.00
_cell.angle_beta   90.00
_cell.angle_gamma   90.00
#
_symmetry.space_group_name_H-M   'P 1'
#
loop_
_entity.id
_entity.type
_entity.pdbx_description
1 polymer ?
#
loop_
_entity_poly.entity_id
_entity_poly.type
_entity_poly.pdbx_seq_one_letter_code
_entity_poly.pdbx_strand_id
1 'polypeptide(L)'
;MAGERHPGSFRDPAGHVVLQAGVPVRHVTEAGRDDYQALIDSGLYAALVADGSLIPHEDLGRPSDLPPDGTHTDTWRVLRPERVPMISYAHEWSFSQLKDAALL
;
A
#
# COMPACT_ATOMS: atom_id res chain seq x y z
N MET A 1 16.17 5.95 -5.75
CA MET A 1 16.43 5.51 -4.36
C MET A 1 15.62 4.26 -4.15
N ALA A 2 16.25 3.17 -3.73
CA ALA A 2 15.56 1.91 -3.48
C ALA A 2 14.41 2.12 -2.48
N GLY A 3 13.24 1.55 -2.76
CA GLY A 3 12.10 1.62 -1.86
C GLY A 3 12.34 0.77 -0.62
N GLU A 4 11.87 1.21 0.55
CA GLU A 4 11.96 0.42 1.78
C GLU A 4 10.69 -0.41 1.96
N ARG A 5 10.83 -1.73 2.13
CA ARG A 5 9.67 -2.60 2.40
C ARG A 5 9.06 -2.25 3.75
N HIS A 6 7.76 -1.97 3.76
CA HIS A 6 7.07 -1.61 4.99
C HIS A 6 7.05 -2.82 5.96
N PRO A 7 7.56 -2.69 7.19
CA PRO A 7 7.74 -3.82 8.11
C PRO A 7 6.41 -4.46 8.52
N GLY A 8 5.31 -3.70 8.50
CA GLY A 8 3.95 -4.22 8.74
C GLY A 8 3.37 -5.06 7.58
N SER A 9 3.99 -5.05 6.41
CA SER A 9 3.46 -5.68 5.19
C SER A 9 4.12 -7.04 4.88
N PHE A 10 4.22 -7.91 5.88
CA PHE A 10 5.03 -9.13 5.79
C PHE A 10 4.24 -10.44 5.68
N ARG A 11 2.94 -10.43 5.99
CA ARG A 11 2.12 -11.65 6.11
C ARG A 11 1.43 -12.09 4.82
N ASP A 12 1.38 -11.20 3.82
CA ASP A 12 0.67 -11.42 2.57
C ASP A 12 1.65 -11.89 1.48
N PRO A 13 1.54 -13.12 0.96
CA PRO A 13 2.36 -13.60 -0.15
C PRO A 13 1.90 -13.03 -1.50
N ALA A 14 0.65 -12.56 -1.62
CA ALA A 14 0.05 -12.00 -2.84
C ALA A 14 0.39 -10.50 -3.04
N GLY A 15 0.97 -9.85 -2.03
CA GLY A 15 1.41 -8.48 -2.17
C GLY A 15 2.11 -7.90 -0.96
N HIS A 16 2.82 -6.79 -1.17
CA HIS A 16 3.46 -6.07 -0.08
C HIS A 16 3.53 -4.56 -0.35
N VAL A 17 3.64 -3.77 0.70
CA VAL A 17 3.78 -2.31 0.63
C VAL A 17 5.25 -1.91 0.74
N VAL A 18 5.64 -0.97 -0.11
CA VAL A 18 6.96 -0.34 -0.15
C VAL A 18 6.77 1.17 -0.01
N LEU A 19 7.67 1.83 0.70
CA LEU A 19 7.75 3.29 0.73
C LEU A 19 8.76 3.77 -0.30
N GLN A 20 8.26 4.36 -1.37
CA GLN A 20 9.07 5.01 -2.41
C GLN A 20 9.06 6.51 -2.17
N ALA A 21 10.20 7.07 -1.72
CA ALA A 21 10.32 8.50 -1.37
C ALA A 21 9.21 9.01 -0.42
N GLY A 22 8.80 8.17 0.54
CA GLY A 22 7.73 8.49 1.51
C GLY A 22 6.30 8.30 0.99
N VAL A 23 6.13 7.89 -0.27
CA VAL A 23 4.84 7.53 -0.87
C VAL A 23 4.63 6.02 -0.76
N PRO A 24 3.51 5.55 -0.19
CA PRO A 24 3.20 4.13 -0.16
C PRO A 24 2.81 3.64 -1.56
N VAL A 25 3.45 2.57 -1.99
CA VAL A 25 3.05 1.78 -3.16
C VAL A 25 2.84 0.33 -2.75
N ARG A 26 1.86 -0.33 -3.35
CA ARG A 26 1.60 -1.75 -3.18
C ARG A 26 2.10 -2.50 -4.40
N HIS A 27 2.92 -3.51 -4.15
CA HIS A 27 3.34 -4.47 -5.15
C HIS A 27 2.41 -5.67 -5.08
N VAL A 28 1.77 -6.01 -6.19
CA VAL A 28 1.07 -7.28 -6.38
C VAL A 28 2.09 -8.28 -6.90
N THR A 29 2.25 -9.40 -6.22
CA THR A 29 3.19 -10.44 -6.64
C THR A 29 2.59 -11.32 -7.74
N GLU A 30 3.39 -12.17 -8.36
CA GLU A 30 2.85 -13.18 -9.29
C GLU A 30 1.80 -14.08 -8.62
N ALA A 31 1.96 -14.38 -7.33
CA ALA A 31 0.98 -15.17 -6.57
C ALA A 31 -0.40 -14.48 -6.45
N GLY A 32 -0.44 -13.14 -6.46
CA GLY A 32 -1.67 -12.36 -6.39
C GLY A 32 -2.26 -11.97 -7.75
N ARG A 33 -1.60 -12.34 -8.85
CA ARG A 33 -1.97 -11.90 -10.20
C ARG A 33 -3.41 -12.27 -10.57
N ASP A 34 -3.74 -13.55 -10.45
CA ASP A 34 -5.00 -14.07 -10.98
C ASP A 34 -6.19 -13.51 -10.18
N ASP A 35 -6.03 -13.37 -8.85
CA ASP A 35 -7.03 -12.74 -7.98
C ASP A 35 -7.21 -11.25 -8.29
N TYR A 36 -6.10 -10.51 -8.48
CA TYR A 36 -6.17 -9.10 -8.83
C TYR A 36 -6.85 -8.90 -10.20
N GLN A 37 -6.50 -9.72 -11.19
CA GLN A 37 -7.10 -9.65 -12.51
C GLN A 37 -8.61 -9.93 -12.43
N ALA A 38 -9.04 -10.94 -11.67
CA ALA A 38 -10.44 -11.24 -11.43
C ALA A 38 -11.19 -10.08 -10.73
N LEU A 39 -10.55 -9.41 -9.76
CA LEU A 39 -11.10 -8.24 -9.08
C LEU A 39 -11.39 -7.08 -10.06
N ILE A 40 -10.48 -6.82 -10.99
CA ILE A 40 -10.64 -5.75 -12.00
C ILE A 40 -11.67 -6.17 -13.06
N ASP A 41 -11.53 -7.35 -13.65
CA ASP A 41 -12.34 -7.80 -14.79
C ASP A 41 -13.80 -8.05 -14.43
N SER A 42 -14.08 -8.44 -13.18
CA SER A 42 -15.45 -8.63 -12.69
C SER A 42 -16.21 -7.32 -12.49
N GLY A 43 -15.53 -6.17 -12.50
CA GLY A 43 -16.11 -4.88 -12.11
C GLY A 43 -16.31 -4.71 -10.60
N LEU A 44 -15.93 -5.71 -9.79
CA LEU A 44 -16.05 -5.64 -8.33
C LEU A 44 -15.22 -4.50 -7.75
N TYR A 45 -14.02 -4.23 -8.31
CA TYR A 45 -13.22 -3.07 -7.92
C TYR A 45 -14.01 -1.76 -7.98
N ALA A 46 -14.67 -1.50 -9.11
CA ALA A 46 -15.43 -0.26 -9.31
C ALA A 46 -16.61 -0.17 -8.34
N ALA A 47 -17.29 -1.29 -8.06
CA ALA A 47 -18.38 -1.34 -7.09
C ALA A 47 -17.90 -0.99 -5.67
N LEU A 48 -16.81 -1.62 -5.22
CA LEU A 48 -16.26 -1.41 -3.87
C LEU A 48 -15.64 -0.01 -3.67
N VAL A 49 -15.09 0.59 -4.72
CA VAL A 49 -14.63 1.98 -4.66
C VAL A 49 -15.83 2.94 -4.60
N ALA A 50 -16.87 2.68 -5.39
CA ALA A 50 -18.05 3.53 -5.43
C ALA A 50 -18.84 3.55 -4.12
N ASP A 51 -18.86 2.43 -3.38
CA ASP A 51 -19.53 2.33 -2.08
C ASP A 51 -18.64 2.68 -0.87
N GLY A 52 -17.35 2.96 -1.10
CA GLY A 52 -16.38 3.32 -0.05
C GLY A 52 -15.80 2.14 0.74
N SER A 53 -16.05 0.89 0.34
CA SER A 53 -15.49 -0.30 0.98
C SER A 53 -14.04 -0.58 0.61
N LEU A 54 -13.55 0.01 -0.48
CA LEU A 54 -12.17 -0.13 -0.95
C LEU A 54 -11.52 1.22 -1.22
N ILE A 55 -10.29 1.39 -0.74
CA ILE A 55 -9.48 2.57 -1.05
C ILE A 55 -9.13 2.55 -2.55
N PRO A 56 -9.43 3.62 -3.30
CA PRO A 56 -9.06 3.69 -4.70
C PRO A 56 -7.53 3.66 -4.86
N HIS A 57 -7.06 3.00 -5.91
CA HIS A 57 -5.66 2.97 -6.29
C HIS A 57 -5.47 3.32 -7.77
N GLU A 58 -4.35 3.98 -8.04
CA GLU A 58 -3.82 4.19 -9.38
C GLU A 58 -2.97 2.96 -9.77
N ASP A 59 -3.21 2.38 -10.94
CA ASP A 59 -2.36 1.34 -11.51
C ASP A 59 -1.15 1.97 -12.19
N LEU A 60 0.04 1.77 -11.62
CA LEU A 60 1.29 2.32 -12.13
C LEU A 60 1.94 1.42 -13.20
N GLY A 61 1.34 0.27 -13.51
CA GLY A 61 1.81 -0.66 -14.53
C GLY A 61 2.73 -1.75 -14.02
N ARG A 62 3.54 -2.29 -14.93
CA ARG A 62 4.47 -3.39 -14.63
C ARG A 62 5.78 -2.83 -14.08
N PRO A 63 6.52 -3.60 -13.27
CA PRO A 63 7.83 -3.17 -12.78
C PRO A 63 8.84 -2.84 -13.88
N SER A 64 8.72 -3.48 -15.05
CA SER A 64 9.57 -3.19 -16.22
C SER A 64 9.44 -1.75 -16.72
N ASP A 65 8.30 -1.11 -16.44
CA ASP A 65 7.97 0.22 -16.92
C ASP A 65 8.37 1.30 -15.90
N LEU A 66 8.87 0.88 -14.73
CA LEU A 66 9.23 1.73 -13.61
C LEU A 66 10.76 1.76 -13.41
N PRO A 67 11.31 2.85 -12.83
CA PRO A 67 12.72 2.90 -12.48
C PRO A 67 13.08 1.75 -11.53
N PRO A 68 14.20 1.05 -11.74
CA PRO A 68 14.60 -0.05 -10.88
C PRO A 68 14.85 0.44 -9.45
N ASP A 69 14.16 -0.15 -8.48
CA ASP A 69 14.26 0.18 -7.06
C ASP A 69 14.80 -0.96 -6.18
N GLY A 70 15.17 -2.09 -6.80
CA GLY A 70 15.73 -3.25 -6.10
C GLY A 70 14.73 -4.10 -5.31
N THR A 71 13.43 -3.81 -5.37
CA THR A 71 12.38 -4.51 -4.60
C THR A 71 11.46 -5.39 -5.46
N HIS A 72 11.65 -5.41 -6.78
CA HIS A 72 10.70 -5.98 -7.75
C HIS A 72 10.86 -7.47 -8.07
N THR A 73 11.65 -8.26 -7.31
CA THR A 73 12.08 -9.61 -7.72
C THR A 73 10.94 -10.61 -7.99
N ASP A 74 9.75 -10.36 -7.46
CA ASP A 74 8.51 -11.15 -7.69
C ASP A 74 7.28 -10.27 -7.94
N THR A 75 7.49 -9.02 -8.38
CA THR A 75 6.37 -8.09 -8.58
C THR A 75 5.78 -8.26 -9.98
N TRP A 76 4.46 -8.43 -10.05
CA TRP A 76 3.70 -8.48 -11.30
C TRP A 76 3.08 -7.11 -11.65
N ARG A 77 2.58 -6.37 -10.64
CA ARG A 77 1.97 -5.04 -10.81
C ARG A 77 2.30 -4.11 -9.66
N VAL A 78 2.36 -2.81 -9.94
CA VAL A 78 2.56 -1.77 -8.93
C VAL A 78 1.34 -0.86 -8.88
N LEU A 79 0.82 -0.64 -7.67
CA LEU A 79 -0.36 0.16 -7.41
C LEU A 79 -0.01 1.28 -6.43
N ARG A 80 -0.61 2.46 -6.61
CA ARG A 80 -0.55 3.56 -5.66
C ARG A 80 -1.92 3.76 -5.03
N PRO A 81 -2.16 3.25 -3.81
CA PRO A 81 -3.40 3.54 -3.10
C PRO A 81 -3.46 5.01 -2.66
N GLU A 82 -4.66 5.56 -2.59
CA GLU A 82 -4.88 6.86 -1.94
C GLU A 82 -4.49 6.78 -0.46
N ARG A 83 -3.74 7.78 0.02
CA ARG A 83 -3.27 7.79 1.41
C ARG A 83 -4.38 8.30 2.32
N VAL A 84 -4.84 7.43 3.22
CA VAL A 84 -5.73 7.82 4.31
C VAL A 84 -4.95 8.66 5.33
N PRO A 85 -5.41 9.89 5.65
CA PRO A 85 -4.80 10.68 6.73
C PRO A 85 -4.94 9.96 8.07
N MET A 86 -3.85 9.88 8.82
CA MET A 86 -3.89 9.43 10.21
C MET A 86 -4.47 10.57 11.05
N ILE A 87 -5.73 10.44 11.45
CA ILE A 87 -6.37 11.34 12.41
C ILE A 87 -6.17 10.72 13.80
N SER A 88 -5.53 11.44 14.71
CA SER A 88 -5.42 11.04 16.11
C SER A 88 -5.74 12.22 17.02
N TYR A 89 -6.43 11.97 18.12
CA TYR A 89 -6.75 12.99 19.11
C TYR A 89 -5.96 12.76 20.39
N ALA A 90 -5.47 13.84 21.01
CA ALA A 90 -4.60 13.74 22.19
C ALA A 90 -5.25 12.97 23.36
N HIS A 91 -6.59 12.97 23.48
CA HIS A 91 -7.29 12.23 24.53
C HIS A 91 -7.37 10.71 24.26
N GLU A 92 -7.04 10.25 23.05
CA GLU A 92 -6.93 8.83 22.69
C GLU A 92 -5.53 8.26 22.99
N TRP A 93 -4.58 9.14 23.33
CA TRP A 93 -3.19 8.75 23.50
C TRP A 93 -2.97 8.13 24.88
N SER A 94 -2.08 7.14 24.94
CA SER A 94 -1.60 6.63 26.22
C SER A 94 -0.81 7.71 26.97
N PHE A 95 -0.68 7.54 28.29
CA PHE A 95 0.18 8.43 29.08
C PHE A 95 1.62 8.48 28.55
N SER A 96 2.16 7.38 28.03
CA SER A 96 3.50 7.36 27.45
C SER A 96 3.59 8.20 26.18
N GLN A 97 2.61 8.10 25.28
CA GLN A 97 2.56 8.93 24.07
C GLN A 97 2.44 10.43 24.40
N LEU A 98 1.62 10.77 25.40
CA LEU A 98 1.51 12.16 25.89
C LEU A 98 2.81 12.67 26.50
N LYS A 99 3.49 11.84 27.30
CA LYS A 99 4.80 12.17 27.88
C LYS A 99 5.85 12.39 26.79
N ASP A 100 5.92 11.50 25.81
CA ASP A 100 6.89 11.60 24.71
C ASP A 100 6.67 12.89 23.90
N ALA A 101 5.40 13.24 23.62
CA ALA A 101 5.05 14.47 22.92
C ALA A 101 5.41 15.75 23.72
N ALA A 102 5.32 15.71 25.05
CA ALA A 102 5.67 16.83 25.91
C ALA A 102 7.18 17.04 26.11
N LEU A 103 8.01 16.07 25.69
CA LEU A 103 9.47 16.10 25.80
C LEU A 103 10.17 16.50 24.49
N LEU A 104 9.42 16.69 23.39
CA LEU A 104 9.87 17.17 22.09
C LEU A 104 9.66 18.68 21.96
#